data_AF-A0A3M1XW15-F1
#
_entry.id   AF-A0A3M1XW15-F1
#
_cell.length_a   1.000
_cell.length_b   1.000
_cell.length_c   1.000
_cell.angle_alpha   90.00
_cell.angle_beta   90.00
_cell.angle_gamma   90.00
#
_symmetry.space_group_name_H-M   'P 1'
#
loop_
_entity.id
_entity.type
_entity.pdbx_description
1 polymer ?
#
loop_
_entity_poly.entity_id
_entity_poly.type
_entity_poly.pdbx_seq_one_letter_code
_entity_poly.pdbx_strand_id
1 'polypeptide(L)'
;QQPLPSLPPVVEAFLASQDHAAKLAEVRAHVSSPAAFAKRWYGWFDGLKVLQYAHFARDHAYPDVEVVKAAARLGRALGASLPEAADAHTWLLWYRERERKQV
;
A
#
# COMPACT_ATOMS: atom_id res chain seq x y z
N GLN A 1 -0.70 6.20 27.21
CA GLN A 1 -0.43 5.63 25.87
C GLN A 1 -1.15 6.54 24.88
N GLN A 2 -0.45 7.09 23.88
CA GLN A 2 -1.08 7.91 22.83
C GLN A 2 -1.99 6.99 21.99
N PRO A 3 -3.21 7.42 21.62
CA PRO A 3 -4.06 6.62 20.75
C PRO A 3 -3.36 6.44 19.40
N LEU A 4 -3.30 5.20 18.91
CA LEU A 4 -2.84 4.93 17.56
C LEU A 4 -3.75 5.69 16.58
N PRO A 5 -3.20 6.34 15.53
CA PRO A 5 -4.03 6.99 14.54
C PRO A 5 -5.00 5.96 13.94
N SER A 6 -6.27 6.33 13.84
CA SER A 6 -7.30 5.49 13.20
C SER A 6 -6.90 5.23 11.76
N LEU A 7 -7.12 4.00 11.28
CA LEU A 7 -6.88 3.65 9.89
C LEU A 7 -7.77 4.49 8.97
N PRO A 8 -7.32 4.83 7.74
CA PRO A 8 -8.19 5.44 6.75
C PRO A 8 -9.43 4.55 6.49
N PRO A 9 -10.65 5.13 6.34
CA PRO A 9 -11.88 4.34 6.21
C PRO A 9 -11.86 3.30 5.09
N VAL A 10 -11.23 3.61 3.95
CA VAL A 10 -11.09 2.68 2.82
C VAL A 10 -10.23 1.46 3.15
N VAL A 11 -9.21 1.64 4.00
CA VAL A 11 -8.33 0.55 4.44
C VAL A 11 -9.09 -0.35 5.41
N GLU A 12 -9.82 0.26 6.36
CA GLU A 12 -10.66 -0.48 7.30
C GLU A 12 -11.74 -1.29 6.58
N ALA A 13 -12.44 -0.68 5.62
CA ALA A 13 -13.46 -1.35 4.81
C ALA A 13 -12.89 -2.53 4.02
N PHE A 14 -11.72 -2.38 3.38
CA PHE A 14 -11.06 -3.49 2.69
C PHE A 14 -10.69 -4.61 3.66
N LEU A 15 -10.05 -4.29 4.78
CA LEU A 15 -9.65 -5.30 5.77
C LEU A 15 -10.87 -6.03 6.33
N ALA A 16 -11.97 -5.34 6.60
CA ALA A 16 -13.23 -5.95 7.00
C ALA A 16 -13.77 -6.91 5.92
N SER A 17 -13.68 -6.55 4.64
CA SER A 17 -14.08 -7.41 3.53
C SER A 17 -13.20 -8.67 3.37
N GLN A 18 -12.00 -8.69 3.96
CA GLN A 18 -11.06 -9.82 3.92
C GLN A 18 -11.08 -10.67 5.20
N ASP A 19 -12.04 -10.45 6.10
CA ASP A 19 -12.12 -11.10 7.42
C ASP A 19 -10.79 -11.04 8.20
N HIS A 20 -10.20 -9.84 8.22
CA HIS A 20 -8.92 -9.62 8.89
C HIS A 20 -8.96 -9.92 10.39
N ALA A 21 -10.14 -9.88 11.02
CA ALA A 21 -10.32 -10.18 12.44
C ALA A 21 -10.06 -11.66 12.73
N ALA A 22 -10.65 -12.57 11.93
CA ALA A 22 -10.36 -13.99 12.03
C ALA A 22 -8.87 -14.28 11.79
N LYS A 23 -8.28 -13.65 10.77
CA LYS A 23 -6.85 -13.82 10.49
C LYS A 23 -5.96 -13.30 11.62
N LEU A 24 -6.33 -12.16 12.21
CA LEU A 24 -5.59 -11.57 13.32
C LEU A 24 -5.61 -12.50 14.55
N ALA A 25 -6.76 -13.10 14.86
CA ALA A 25 -6.90 -14.09 15.93
C ALA A 25 -6.03 -15.33 15.66
N GLU A 26 -6.09 -15.88 14.43
CA GLU A 26 -5.28 -17.01 14.00
C GLU A 26 -3.78 -16.73 14.18
N VAL A 27 -3.28 -15.60 13.67
CA VAL A 27 -1.85 -15.27 13.75
C VAL A 27 -1.41 -15.12 15.20
N ARG A 28 -2.20 -14.43 16.04
CA ARG A 28 -1.90 -14.22 17.47
C ARG A 28 -1.85 -15.54 18.25
N ALA A 29 -2.65 -16.53 17.89
CA ALA A 29 -2.63 -17.85 18.55
C ALA A 29 -1.35 -18.65 18.25
N HIS A 30 -0.66 -18.37 17.14
CA HIS A 30 0.47 -19.17 16.66
C HIS A 30 1.84 -18.48 16.71
N VAL A 31 1.92 -17.24 17.23
CA VAL A 31 3.16 -16.47 17.33
C VAL A 31 3.43 -16.06 18.78
N SER A 32 4.68 -16.19 19.22
CA SER A 32 5.13 -15.76 20.55
C SER A 32 6.00 -14.50 20.49
N SER A 33 6.32 -13.99 19.31
CA SER A 33 7.15 -12.79 19.13
C SER A 33 6.56 -11.79 18.14
N PRO A 34 6.79 -10.48 18.34
CA PRO A 34 6.36 -9.45 17.40
C PRO A 34 6.93 -9.64 15.98
N ALA A 35 8.16 -10.13 15.86
CA ALA A 35 8.79 -10.39 14.56
C ALA A 35 8.08 -11.52 13.80
N ALA A 36 7.71 -12.60 14.49
CA ALA A 36 6.96 -13.70 13.89
C ALA A 36 5.52 -13.28 13.52
N PHE A 37 4.90 -12.43 14.34
CA PHE A 37 3.61 -11.80 14.02
C PHE A 37 3.70 -11.02 12.70
N ALA A 38 4.64 -10.07 12.61
CA ALA A 38 4.81 -9.23 11.43
C ALA A 38 5.04 -10.06 10.17
N LYS A 39 5.93 -11.06 10.24
CA LYS A 39 6.20 -11.96 9.11
C LYS A 39 4.95 -12.68 8.61
N ARG A 40 4.13 -13.22 9.52
CA ARG A 40 2.89 -13.94 9.15
C ARG A 40 1.80 -13.00 8.67
N TRP A 41 1.65 -11.85 9.30
CA TRP A 41 0.67 -10.84 8.91
C TRP A 41 0.96 -10.28 7.53
N TYR A 42 2.20 -9.84 7.26
CA TYR A 42 2.60 -9.36 5.93
C TYR A 42 2.70 -10.48 4.90
N GLY A 43 2.96 -11.72 5.32
CA GLY A 43 2.83 -12.88 4.44
C GLY A 43 1.37 -13.16 4.03
N TRP A 44 0.40 -12.89 4.91
CA TRP A 44 -1.01 -12.94 4.55
C TRP A 44 -1.41 -11.74 3.69
N PHE A 45 -0.95 -10.52 4.03
CA PHE A 45 -1.14 -9.31 3.24
C PHE A 45 -0.07 -9.20 2.13
N ASP A 46 -0.07 -10.19 1.25
CA ASP A 46 0.86 -10.33 0.14
C ASP A 46 0.56 -9.37 -1.03
N GLY A 47 1.38 -9.45 -2.09
CA GLY A 47 1.23 -8.65 -3.29
C GLY A 47 -0.13 -8.83 -3.99
N LEU A 48 -0.77 -9.99 -3.85
CA LEU A 48 -2.11 -10.21 -4.41
C LEU A 48 -3.16 -9.40 -3.64
N LYS A 49 -3.09 -9.39 -2.30
CA LYS A 49 -3.99 -8.53 -1.49
C LYS A 49 -3.73 -7.05 -1.70
N VAL A 50 -2.49 -6.65 -1.95
CA VAL A 50 -2.17 -5.27 -2.34
C VAL A 50 -2.89 -4.90 -3.64
N LEU A 51 -2.90 -5.80 -4.65
CA LEU A 51 -3.62 -5.56 -5.90
C LEU A 51 -5.15 -5.51 -5.69
N GLN A 52 -5.69 -6.43 -4.89
CA GLN A 52 -7.11 -6.42 -4.52
C GLN A 52 -7.49 -5.12 -3.78
N TYR A 53 -6.64 -4.66 -2.87
CA TYR A 53 -6.81 -3.38 -2.19
C TYR A 53 -6.79 -2.21 -3.18
N ALA A 54 -5.86 -2.19 -4.14
CA ALA A 54 -5.79 -1.13 -5.15
C ALA A 54 -7.09 -1.05 -5.97
N HIS A 55 -7.63 -2.19 -6.39
CA HIS A 55 -8.93 -2.25 -7.06
C HIS A 55 -10.07 -1.79 -6.15
N PHE A 56 -10.14 -2.31 -4.93
CA PHE A 56 -11.16 -1.92 -3.95
C PHE A 56 -11.13 -0.41 -3.70
N ALA A 57 -9.95 0.17 -3.50
CA ALA A 57 -9.77 1.58 -3.20
C ALA A 57 -10.15 2.47 -4.39
N ARG A 58 -9.85 2.06 -5.63
CA ARG A 58 -10.34 2.72 -6.85
C ARG A 58 -11.86 2.68 -6.94
N ASP A 59 -12.47 1.53 -6.65
CA ASP A 59 -13.91 1.35 -6.86
C ASP A 59 -14.75 2.07 -5.78
N HIS A 60 -14.18 2.34 -4.60
CA HIS A 60 -14.95 2.85 -3.44
C HIS A 60 -14.50 4.21 -2.88
N ALA A 61 -13.28 4.68 -3.16
CA ALA A 61 -12.74 5.85 -2.46
C ALA A 61 -11.96 6.84 -3.33
N TYR A 62 -11.27 6.37 -4.37
CA TYR A 62 -10.40 7.21 -5.18
C TYR A 62 -10.83 7.22 -6.65
N PRO A 63 -10.85 8.38 -7.31
CA PRO A 63 -11.21 8.46 -8.71
C PRO A 63 -10.20 7.69 -9.57
N ASP A 64 -10.71 7.03 -10.62
CA ASP A 64 -9.86 6.47 -11.66
C ASP A 64 -9.20 7.61 -12.45
N VAL A 65 -7.88 7.67 -12.42
CA VAL A 65 -7.09 8.74 -13.03
C VAL A 65 -5.98 8.14 -13.86
N GLU A 66 -5.67 8.81 -14.97
CA GLU A 66 -4.53 8.48 -15.82
C GLU A 66 -3.26 8.26 -14.99
N VAL A 67 -2.59 7.13 -15.20
CA VAL A 67 -1.40 6.73 -14.43
C VAL A 67 -0.31 7.78 -14.47
N VAL A 68 -0.15 8.49 -15.59
CA VAL A 68 0.78 9.61 -15.75
C VAL A 68 0.41 10.74 -14.79
N LYS A 69 -0.87 11.13 -14.68
CA LYS A 69 -1.30 12.16 -13.73
C LYS A 69 -1.06 11.76 -12.28
N ALA A 70 -1.34 10.50 -11.92
CA ALA A 70 -1.08 9.96 -10.60
C ALA A 70 0.41 9.94 -10.26
N ALA A 71 1.24 9.46 -11.20
CA ALA A 71 2.70 9.47 -11.11
C ALA A 71 3.25 10.90 -10.93
N ALA A 72 2.73 11.88 -11.67
CA ALA A 72 3.15 13.26 -11.52
C ALA A 72 2.82 13.82 -10.12
N ARG A 73 1.63 13.50 -9.62
CA ARG A 73 1.17 13.91 -8.28
C ARG A 73 2.03 13.29 -7.18
N LEU A 74 2.34 12.00 -7.28
CA LEU A 74 3.19 11.29 -6.32
C LEU A 74 4.59 11.91 -6.27
N GLY A 75 5.19 12.23 -7.43
CA GLY A 75 6.54 12.79 -7.48
C GLY A 75 6.63 14.13 -6.76
N ARG A 76 5.63 14.99 -6.97
CA ARG A 76 5.49 16.26 -6.23
C ARG A 76 5.31 16.05 -4.73
N ALA A 77 4.48 15.09 -4.32
CA ALA A 77 4.26 14.78 -2.90
C ALA A 77 5.54 14.25 -2.22
N LEU A 78 6.41 13.56 -2.97
CA LEU A 78 7.72 13.10 -2.52
C LEU A 78 8.82 14.17 -2.60
N GLY A 79 8.47 15.43 -2.91
CA GLY A 79 9.42 16.54 -3.02
C GLY A 79 10.43 16.39 -4.16
N ALA A 80 10.11 15.62 -5.19
CA ALA A 80 11.05 15.27 -6.25
C ALA A 80 10.79 16.01 -7.56
N SER A 81 11.88 16.38 -8.23
CA SER A 81 11.83 16.90 -9.60
C SER A 81 11.70 15.74 -10.58
N LEU A 82 10.52 15.60 -11.17
CA LEU A 82 10.27 14.62 -12.22
C LEU A 82 10.98 15.06 -13.52
N PRO A 83 11.44 14.11 -14.37
CA PRO A 83 11.93 14.43 -15.70
C PRO A 83 10.88 15.20 -16.54
N GLU A 84 11.30 16.22 -17.29
CA GLU A 84 10.43 17.11 -18.10
C GLU A 84 9.69 16.39 -19.23
N ALA A 85 10.36 15.46 -19.91
CA ALA A 85 9.79 14.64 -20.96
C ALA A 85 9.61 13.22 -20.44
N ALA A 86 8.38 12.82 -20.16
CA ALA A 86 8.14 11.49 -19.61
C ALA A 86 6.78 10.93 -20.01
N ASP A 87 6.85 9.96 -20.90
CA ASP A 87 5.86 8.90 -20.97
C ASP A 87 5.83 8.06 -19.66
N ALA A 88 4.80 7.22 -19.54
CA ALA A 88 4.62 6.36 -18.38
C ALA A 88 5.83 5.44 -18.10
N HIS A 89 6.56 5.03 -19.15
CA HIS A 89 7.69 4.12 -19.03
C HIS A 89 8.90 4.80 -18.38
N THR A 90 9.21 6.02 -18.82
CA THR A 90 10.29 6.84 -18.27
C THR A 90 10.09 7.12 -16.79
N TRP A 91 8.87 7.48 -16.39
CA TRP A 91 8.55 7.68 -14.98
C TRP A 91 8.54 6.38 -14.18
N LEU A 92 8.10 5.26 -14.74
CA LEU A 92 8.20 3.95 -14.08
C LEU A 92 9.66 3.59 -13.74
N LEU A 93 10.57 3.72 -14.70
CA LEU A 93 12.00 3.42 -14.48
C LEU A 93 12.62 4.37 -13.45
N TRP A 94 12.24 5.65 -13.48
CA TRP A 94 12.68 6.62 -12.49
C TRP A 94 12.22 6.26 -11.07
N TYR A 95 10.96 5.83 -10.90
CA TYR A 95 10.45 5.38 -9.60
C TYR A 95 11.18 4.13 -9.09
N ARG A 96 11.42 3.14 -9.96
CA ARG A 96 12.17 1.92 -9.60
C ARG A 96 13.59 2.21 -9.14
N GLU A 97 14.27 3.15 -9.80
CA GLU A 97 15.63 3.53 -9.38
C GLU A 97 15.64 4.20 -8.00
N ARG A 98 14.61 4.96 -7.65
CA ARG A 98 14.50 5.55 -6.31
C ARG A 98 14.20 4.52 -5.23
N GLU A 99 13.31 3.58 -5.51
CA GLU A 99 13.02 2.46 -4.61
C GLU A 99 14.29 1.67 -4.31
N ARG A 100 15.08 1.36 -5.34
CA ARG A 100 16.36 0.65 -5.19
C ARG A 100 17.38 1.39 -4.31
N LYS A 101 17.36 2.72 -4.27
CA LYS A 101 18.26 3.53 -3.43
C LYS A 101 17.78 3.68 -1.98
N GLN A 102 16.55 3.28 -1.68
CA GLN A 102 15.97 3.37 -0.33
C GLN A 102 16.05 2.04 0.46
N VAL A 103 16.39 0.93 -0.20
CA VAL A 103 16.64 -0.40 0.39
C VAL A 103 18.14 -0.58 0.64
#